data_AF-A0A7J9T463-F1
#
_entry.id   AF-A0A7J9T463-F1
#
_cell.length_a   1.000
_cell.length_b   1.000
_cell.length_c   1.000
_cell.angle_alpha   90.00
_cell.angle_beta   90.00
_cell.angle_gamma   90.00
#
_symmetry.space_group_name_H-M   'P 1'
#
loop_
_entity.id
_entity.type
_entity.pdbx_description
1 polymer ?
#
loop_
_entity_poly.entity_id
_entity_poly.type
_entity_poly.pdbx_seq_one_letter_code
_entity_poly.pdbx_strand_id
1 'polypeptide(L)'
;MTRELEVILVKKLEYKRVDCTCGIAVMSTDPTPDISKAIKNAAREFGARFSILDTTVHPDAVLRYHIKELPAVVIEEKSYPADGDVVRKVLGELSR
;
A
#
# COMPACT_ATOMS: atom_id res chain seq x y z
N MET A 1 4.91 5.42 -24.70
CA MET A 1 4.58 4.53 -23.57
C MET A 1 4.10 5.43 -22.44
N THR A 2 2.80 5.53 -22.21
CA THR A 2 2.26 6.17 -21.01
C THR A 2 2.67 5.28 -19.84
N ARG A 3 3.60 5.73 -18.99
CA ARG A 3 3.87 5.06 -17.71
C ARG A 3 2.59 5.19 -16.89
N GLU A 4 1.93 4.08 -16.62
CA GLU A 4 0.81 4.04 -15.69
C GLU A 4 1.39 4.32 -14.29
N LEU A 5 0.90 5.37 -13.63
CA LEU A 5 1.35 5.72 -12.28
C LEU A 5 0.93 4.61 -11.31
N GLU A 6 1.85 4.17 -10.46
CA GLU A 6 1.58 3.17 -9.41
C GLU A 6 1.74 3.79 -8.02
N VAL A 7 0.76 3.51 -7.16
CA VAL A 7 0.75 3.85 -5.74
C VAL A 7 0.80 2.55 -4.94
N ILE A 8 1.91 2.31 -4.26
CA ILE A 8 2.11 1.11 -3.44
C ILE A 8 1.95 1.48 -1.97
N LEU A 9 0.95 0.94 -1.29
CA LEU A 9 0.83 1.06 0.17
C LEU A 9 1.64 -0.05 0.84
N VAL A 10 2.74 0.32 1.49
CA VAL A 10 3.61 -0.58 2.23
C VAL A 10 3.16 -0.60 3.69
N LYS A 11 2.74 -1.78 4.18
CA LYS A 11 2.21 -1.95 5.53
C LYS A 11 2.42 -3.36 6.06
N LYS A 12 2.05 -3.60 7.32
CA LYS A 12 1.91 -4.95 7.87
C LYS A 12 0.47 -5.43 7.72
N LEU A 13 0.29 -6.65 7.26
CA LEU A 13 -0.96 -7.39 7.36
C LEU A 13 -0.92 -8.35 8.56
N GLU A 14 -2.08 -8.65 9.11
CA GLU A 14 -2.21 -9.69 10.12
C GLU A 14 -2.62 -11.00 9.47
N TYR A 15 -2.18 -12.11 10.04
CA TYR A 15 -2.50 -13.45 9.55
C TYR A 15 -3.14 -14.27 10.65
N LYS A 16 -4.36 -14.74 10.41
CA LYS A 16 -5.10 -15.59 11.35
C LYS A 16 -5.23 -16.98 10.77
N ARG A 17 -4.96 -17.98 11.62
CA ARG A 17 -5.24 -19.38 11.34
C ARG A 17 -6.69 -19.65 11.71
N VAL A 18 -7.44 -20.22 10.78
CA VAL A 18 -8.84 -20.58 10.95
C VAL A 18 -8.95 -22.07 10.70
N ASP A 19 -9.43 -22.81 11.70
CA ASP A 19 -9.80 -24.21 11.53
C ASP A 19 -11.07 -24.30 10.68
N CYS A 20 -10.97 -25.03 9.57
CA CYS A 20 -12.08 -25.28 8.67
C CYS A 20 -12.24 -26.79 8.44
N THR A 21 -13.37 -27.20 7.86
CA THR A 21 -13.70 -28.61 7.63
C THR A 21 -12.67 -29.38 6.79
N CYS A 22 -11.81 -28.68 6.03
CA CYS A 22 -10.74 -29.27 5.22
C CYS A 22 -9.33 -29.15 5.83
N GLY A 23 -9.16 -28.56 7.02
CA GLY A 23 -7.85 -28.38 7.67
C GLY A 23 -7.68 -26.97 8.26
N ILE A 24 -6.48 -26.40 8.12
CA ILE A 24 -6.17 -25.04 8.60
C ILE A 24 -6.04 -24.10 7.40
N ALA A 25 -6.87 -23.07 7.35
CA ALA A 25 -6.72 -21.95 6.42
C ALA A 25 -5.95 -20.80 7.08
N VAL A 26 -5.12 -20.10 6.30
CA VAL A 26 -4.44 -18.86 6.74
C VAL A 26 -5.06 -17.69 5.99
N MET A 27 -5.73 -16.80 6.71
CA MET A 27 -6.37 -15.62 6.14
C MET A 27 -5.59 -14.35 6.51
N SER A 28 -5.30 -13.53 5.51
CA SER A 28 -4.78 -12.19 5.74
C SER A 28 -5.91 -11.24 6.13
N THR A 29 -5.63 -10.36 7.09
CA THR A 29 -6.52 -9.29 7.54
C THR A 29 -5.75 -7.98 7.45
N ASP A 30 -6.43 -6.94 6.95
CA ASP A 30 -5.88 -5.59 6.96
C ASP A 30 -6.15 -4.93 8.33
N PRO A 31 -5.13 -4.62 9.14
CA PRO A 31 -5.32 -3.97 10.44
C PRO A 31 -5.67 -2.49 10.34
N THR A 32 -5.42 -1.83 9.20
CA THR A 32 -5.73 -0.42 8.97
C THR A 32 -6.51 -0.22 7.67
N PRO A 33 -7.75 -0.75 7.58
CA PRO A 33 -8.55 -0.75 6.36
C PRO A 33 -8.95 0.67 5.92
N ASP A 34 -9.13 1.59 6.87
CA ASP A 34 -9.46 2.99 6.58
C ASP A 34 -8.34 3.69 5.82
N ILE A 35 -7.08 3.44 6.20
CA ILE A 35 -5.90 3.96 5.49
C ILE A 35 -5.86 3.37 4.08
N SER A 36 -5.99 2.05 3.94
CA SER A 36 -6.01 1.40 2.61
C SER A 36 -7.08 1.96 1.70
N LYS A 37 -8.29 2.21 2.24
CA LYS A 37 -9.39 2.80 1.50
C LYS A 37 -9.11 4.25 1.09
N ALA A 38 -8.56 5.07 2.00
CA ALA A 38 -8.21 6.46 1.72
C ALA A 38 -7.17 6.56 0.60
N ILE A 39 -6.07 5.80 0.69
CA ILE A 39 -5.02 5.78 -0.33
C ILE A 39 -5.54 5.24 -1.67
N LYS A 40 -6.33 4.16 -1.65
CA LYS A 40 -6.93 3.60 -2.87
C LYS A 40 -7.83 4.61 -3.56
N ASN A 41 -8.64 5.36 -2.82
CA ASN A 41 -9.51 6.39 -3.40
C ASN A 41 -8.69 7.53 -4.01
N ALA A 42 -7.68 8.03 -3.29
CA ALA A 42 -6.77 9.05 -3.80
C ALA A 42 -6.06 8.61 -5.08
N ALA A 43 -5.55 7.37 -5.14
CA ALA A 43 -4.92 6.82 -6.35
C ALA A 43 -5.91 6.76 -7.54
N ARG A 44 -7.15 6.33 -7.29
CA ARG A 44 -8.20 6.23 -8.33
C ARG A 44 -8.60 7.58 -8.93
N GLU A 45 -8.55 8.67 -8.16
CA GLU A 45 -8.85 10.02 -8.65
C GLU A 45 -7.95 10.42 -9.84
N PHE A 46 -6.73 9.88 -9.90
CA PHE A 46 -5.75 10.15 -10.95
C PHE A 46 -5.57 8.98 -11.93
N GLY A 47 -6.43 7.96 -11.86
CA GLY A 47 -6.29 6.76 -12.68
C GLY A 47 -5.04 5.93 -12.38
N ALA A 48 -4.42 6.12 -11.20
CA ALA A 48 -3.22 5.38 -10.81
C ALA A 48 -3.58 3.97 -10.32
N ARG A 49 -2.71 3.01 -10.61
CA ARG A 49 -2.82 1.64 -10.10
C ARG A 49 -2.50 1.63 -8.60
N PHE A 50 -3.32 0.94 -7.82
CA PHE A 50 -3.12 0.77 -6.39
C PHE A 50 -2.73 -0.68 -6.06
N SER A 51 -1.67 -0.86 -5.28
CA SER A 51 -1.22 -2.15 -4.77
C SER A 51 -0.85 -2.05 -3.28
N ILE A 52 -0.90 -3.19 -2.58
CA ILE A 52 -0.45 -3.29 -1.19
C ILE A 52 0.78 -4.20 -1.17
N LEU A 53 1.85 -3.74 -0.53
CA LEU A 53 3.05 -4.53 -0.28
C LEU A 53 3.10 -4.87 1.21
N ASP A 54 2.91 -6.15 1.52
CA ASP A 54 2.95 -6.63 2.90
C ASP A 54 4.38 -6.90 3.37
N THR A 55 4.79 -6.15 4.38
CA THR A 55 6.10 -6.27 5.03
C THR A 55 6.23 -7.46 5.98
N THR A 56 5.12 -8.15 6.29
CA THR A 56 5.15 -9.41 7.04
C THR A 56 5.72 -10.54 6.19
N VAL A 57 5.42 -10.53 4.88
CA VAL A 57 5.98 -11.46 3.89
C VAL A 57 7.26 -10.91 3.24
N HIS A 58 7.33 -9.59 2.99
CA HIS A 58 8.45 -8.93 2.32
C HIS A 58 9.11 -7.85 3.21
N PRO A 59 9.84 -8.26 4.27
CA PRO A 59 10.45 -7.30 5.20
C PRO A 59 11.53 -6.43 4.55
N ASP A 60 12.12 -6.88 3.44
CA ASP A 60 13.13 -6.16 2.65
C ASP A 60 12.59 -4.87 2.02
N ALA A 61 11.27 -4.75 1.85
CA ALA A 61 10.61 -3.56 1.30
C ALA A 61 10.94 -2.28 2.09
N VAL A 62 11.09 -2.37 3.42
CA VAL A 62 11.43 -1.22 4.27
C VAL A 62 12.78 -0.63 3.88
N LEU A 63 13.77 -1.50 3.65
CA LEU A 63 15.12 -1.10 3.22
C LEU A 63 15.12 -0.64 1.77
N ARG A 64 14.46 -1.40 0.87
CA ARG A 64 14.40 -1.11 -0.57
C ARG A 64 13.84 0.28 -0.87
N TYR A 65 12.82 0.72 -0.13
CA TYR A 65 12.16 2.01 -0.33
C TYR A 65 12.55 3.08 0.70
N HIS A 66 13.59 2.83 1.49
CA HIS A 66 14.07 3.74 2.54
C HIS A 66 12.94 4.24 3.47
N ILE A 67 12.04 3.34 3.86
CA ILE A 67 10.86 3.67 4.67
C ILE A 67 11.29 3.87 6.12
N LYS A 68 10.95 5.04 6.67
CA LYS A 68 11.24 5.38 8.07
C LYS A 68 10.20 4.85 9.05
N GLU A 69 8.94 4.83 8.64
CA GLU A 69 7.81 4.44 9.48
C GLU A 69 6.72 3.79 8.62
N LEU A 70 6.03 2.78 9.17
CA LEU A 70 4.90 2.11 8.54
C LEU A 70 3.58 2.52 9.20
N PRO A 71 2.46 2.57 8.46
CA PRO A 71 2.36 2.35 7.02
C PRO A 71 2.93 3.54 6.21
N ALA A 72 3.43 3.25 5.01
CA ALA A 72 3.97 4.25 4.09
C ALA A 72 3.46 4.03 2.67
N VAL A 73 3.45 5.08 1.86
CA VAL A 73 3.10 5.02 0.44
C VAL A 73 4.35 5.21 -0.41
N VAL A 74 4.49 4.42 -1.46
CA VAL A 74 5.56 4.55 -2.45
C VAL A 74 4.96 4.96 -3.80
N ILE A 75 5.48 6.03 -4.38
CA ILE A 75 5.14 6.54 -5.71
C ILE A 75 6.45 6.89 -6.41
N GLU A 76 6.68 6.35 -7.61
CA GLU A 76 7.94 6.51 -8.36
C GLU A 76 9.21 6.27 -7.50
N GLU A 77 9.24 5.14 -6.78
CA GLU A 77 10.34 4.70 -5.91
C GLU A 77 10.64 5.63 -4.71
N LYS A 78 9.86 6.69 -4.49
CA LYS A 78 9.95 7.57 -3.32
C LYS A 78 8.91 7.19 -2.28
N SER A 79 9.30 7.20 -1.00
CA SER A 79 8.40 6.92 0.12
C SER A 79 7.81 8.20 0.72
N TYR A 80 6.55 8.12 1.11
CA TYR A 80 5.74 9.19 1.67
C TYR A 80 4.92 8.66 2.85
N PRO A 81 4.45 9.53 3.77
CA PRO A 81 3.47 9.16 4.78
C PRO A 81 2.21 8.56 4.15
N ALA A 82 1.60 7.58 4.82
CA ALA A 82 0.34 6.97 4.36
C ALA A 82 -0.87 7.88 4.63
N ASP A 83 -0.94 8.99 3.90
CA ASP A 83 -1.99 9.99 3.94
C ASP A 83 -2.57 10.22 2.53
N GLY A 84 -3.90 10.21 2.41
CA GLY A 84 -4.59 10.43 1.15
C GLY A 84 -4.31 11.80 0.52
N ASP A 85 -4.17 12.84 1.34
CA ASP A 85 -3.90 14.20 0.84
C ASP A 85 -2.47 14.33 0.31
N VAL A 86 -1.51 13.64 0.91
CA VAL A 86 -0.15 13.55 0.39
C VAL A 86 -0.16 12.86 -0.97
N VAL A 87 -0.90 11.76 -1.11
CA VAL A 87 -1.02 11.05 -2.40
C VAL A 87 -1.64 11.93 -3.47
N ARG A 88 -2.73 12.63 -3.17
CA ARG A 88 -3.36 13.57 -4.12
C ARG A 88 -2.40 14.66 -4.56
N LYS A 89 -1.65 15.24 -3.61
CA LYS A 89 -0.68 16.28 -3.91
C LYS A 89 0.41 15.77 -4.85
N VAL A 90 1.04 14.63 -4.52
CA VAL A 90 2.13 14.05 -5.32
C VAL A 90 1.65 13.66 -6.71
N LEU A 91 0.52 12.95 -6.82
CA LEU A 91 -0.03 12.57 -8.13
C LEU A 91 -0.48 13.78 -8.96
N GLY A 92 -1.00 14.83 -8.31
CA GLY A 92 -1.36 16.08 -8.96
C GLY A 92 -0.16 16.87 -9.49
N GLU A 93 1.01 16.74 -8.85
CA GLU A 93 2.28 17.29 -9.35
C GLU A 93 2.83 16.48 -10.53
N LEU A 94 2.67 15.14 -10.52
CA LEU A 94 3.15 14.24 -11.58
C LEU A 94 2.25 14.19 -12.83
N SER A 95 0.99 14.60 -12.70
CA SER A 95 0.01 14.60 -13.81
C SER A 95 0.01 15.92 -14.61
N ARG A 96 0.84 16.90 -14.25
CA ARG A 96 1.02 18.19 -14.94
C ARG A 96 2.16 18.12 -15.95
#